data_AF-A0A847C2F7-F1
#
_entry.id   AF-A0A847C2F7-F1
#
_cell.length_a   1.000
_cell.length_b   1.000
_cell.length_c   1.000
_cell.angle_alpha   90.00
_cell.angle_beta   90.00
_cell.angle_gamma   90.00
#
_symmetry.space_group_name_H-M   'P 1'
#
loop_
_entity.id
_entity.type
_entity.pdbx_description
1 polymer ?
#
loop_
_entity_poly.entity_id
_entity_poly.type
_entity_poly.pdbx_seq_one_letter_code
_entity_poly.pdbx_strand_id
1 'polypeptide(L)'
;MKPPHERRPFTFMLVAMSLDGKISPRRRSGAANPIGPELIPGEIMSLHNRQRQQADAIMVGLNCILLDDSRLTLRQGEGHNPTRIVLDGLAETPPGARVFGPEAPTIIAVTRDAPLNRVAAF
;
A
#
# COMPACT_ATOMS: atom_id res chain seq x y z
N MET A 1 26.75 11.95 18.66
CA MET A 1 26.76 10.74 17.81
C MET A 1 25.49 9.96 18.13
N LYS A 2 24.58 9.84 17.15
CA LYS A 2 23.21 9.32 17.30
C LYS A 2 23.21 7.76 17.40
N PRO A 3 22.60 7.10 18.41
CA PRO A 3 22.61 5.63 18.55
C PRO A 3 22.20 4.86 17.29
N PRO A 4 22.67 3.61 17.10
CA PRO A 4 22.57 2.84 15.85
C PRO A 4 21.14 2.54 15.36
N HIS A 5 20.11 2.80 16.16
CA HIS A 5 18.70 2.70 15.75
C HIS A 5 18.18 3.95 15.00
N GLU A 6 18.93 5.06 14.95
CA GLU A 6 18.43 6.33 14.39
C GLU A 6 18.51 6.48 12.87
N ARG A 7 18.98 5.46 12.14
CA ARG A 7 19.00 5.48 10.66
C ARG A 7 17.96 4.59 10.00
N ARG A 8 17.05 3.98 10.78
CA ARG A 8 15.94 3.18 10.24
C ARG A 8 14.62 3.92 10.44
N PRO A 9 13.71 3.90 9.45
CA PRO A 9 12.37 4.45 9.64
C PRO A 9 11.67 3.78 10.83
N PHE A 10 10.91 4.55 11.60
CA PHE A 10 9.96 3.99 12.55
C PHE A 10 8.82 3.33 11.77
N THR A 11 8.47 2.09 12.11
CA THR A 11 7.45 1.32 11.39
C THR A 11 6.35 0.88 12.34
N PHE A 12 5.11 1.06 11.91
CA PHE A 12 3.93 0.49 12.54
C PHE A 12 3.09 -0.25 11.49
N MET A 13 2.26 -1.18 11.94
CA MET A 13 1.39 -1.97 11.06
C MET A 13 -0.07 -1.71 11.42
N LEU A 14 -0.88 -1.42 10.41
CA LEU A 14 -2.34 -1.35 10.53
C LEU A 14 -2.93 -2.57 9.85
N VAL A 15 -3.76 -3.32 10.58
CA VAL A 15 -4.45 -4.50 10.06
C VAL A 15 -5.91 -4.41 10.41
N ALA A 16 -6.78 -4.54 9.40
CA ALA A 16 -8.19 -4.83 9.60
C ALA A 16 -8.39 -6.34 9.46
N MET A 17 -9.12 -6.95 10.39
CA MET A 17 -9.39 -8.38 10.39
C MET A 17 -10.81 -8.69 10.87
N SER A 18 -11.34 -9.84 10.43
CA SER A 18 -12.56 -10.41 10.99
C SER A 18 -12.34 -10.94 12.41
N LEU A 19 -13.42 -11.27 13.11
CA LEU A 19 -13.39 -11.82 14.47
C LEU A 19 -12.58 -13.14 14.55
N ASP A 20 -12.58 -13.95 13.50
CA ASP A 20 -11.81 -15.19 13.40
C ASP A 20 -10.39 -14.97 12.84
N GLY A 21 -9.91 -13.72 12.78
CA GLY A 21 -8.53 -13.38 12.45
C GLY A 21 -8.18 -13.41 10.96
N LYS A 22 -9.17 -13.36 10.06
CA LYS A 22 -8.93 -13.32 8.61
C LYS A 22 -8.80 -11.88 8.13
N ILE A 23 -7.81 -11.62 7.29
CA ILE A 23 -7.54 -10.29 6.73
C ILE A 23 -8.11 -10.09 5.32
N SER A 24 -8.51 -11.17 4.65
CA SER A 24 -9.08 -11.12 3.31
C SER A 24 -9.84 -12.42 3.00
N PRO A 25 -10.97 -12.36 2.29
CA PRO A 25 -11.60 -13.53 1.71
C PRO A 25 -10.76 -14.05 0.54
N ARG A 26 -10.86 -15.36 0.28
CA ARG A 26 -10.22 -15.96 -0.90
C ARG A 26 -10.88 -15.42 -2.17
N ARG A 27 -10.10 -14.79 -3.04
CA ARG A 27 -10.58 -14.16 -4.28
C ARG A 27 -9.67 -14.50 -5.47
N ARG A 28 -10.24 -14.49 -6.67
CA ARG A 28 -9.47 -14.52 -7.93
C ARG A 28 -8.97 -13.10 -8.24
N SER A 29 -7.88 -12.98 -8.99
CA SER A 29 -7.42 -11.67 -9.48
C SER A 29 -8.54 -11.00 -10.29
N GLY A 30 -8.74 -9.70 -10.08
CA GLY A 30 -9.81 -8.91 -10.69
C GLY A 30 -11.21 -9.07 -10.07
N ALA A 31 -11.40 -9.98 -9.10
CA ALA A 31 -12.66 -10.05 -8.37
C ALA A 31 -12.75 -8.92 -7.33
N ALA A 32 -13.91 -8.24 -7.31
CA ALA A 32 -14.17 -7.17 -6.35
C ALA A 32 -13.94 -7.64 -4.91
N ASN A 33 -13.41 -6.75 -4.06
CA ASN A 33 -13.33 -6.99 -2.64
C ASN A 33 -14.73 -6.91 -2.03
N PRO A 34 -15.30 -7.99 -1.48
CA PRO A 34 -16.60 -7.90 -0.81
C PRO A 34 -16.50 -7.16 0.54
N ILE A 35 -15.27 -6.85 0.99
CA ILE A 35 -15.00 -6.05 2.19
C ILE A 35 -14.33 -4.75 1.74
N GLY A 36 -15.12 -3.87 1.14
CA GLY A 36 -14.67 -2.56 0.66
C GLY A 36 -14.78 -1.44 1.70
N PRO A 37 -14.27 -0.23 1.37
CA PRO A 37 -14.40 0.98 2.19
C PRO A 37 -15.81 1.25 2.72
N GLU A 38 -16.83 0.91 1.94
CA GLU A 38 -18.24 1.11 2.23
C GLU A 38 -18.73 0.36 3.48
N LEU A 39 -18.04 -0.72 3.87
CA LEU A 39 -18.35 -1.47 5.09
C LEU A 39 -17.58 -0.96 6.30
N ILE A 40 -16.69 0.02 6.13
CA ILE A 40 -15.86 0.56 7.20
C ILE A 40 -16.61 1.72 7.88
N PRO A 41 -16.90 1.65 9.19
CA PRO A 41 -17.50 2.76 9.91
C PRO A 41 -16.68 4.05 9.78
N GLY A 42 -17.36 5.20 9.72
CA GLY A 42 -16.70 6.50 9.50
C GLY A 42 -15.62 6.85 10.53
N GLU A 43 -15.77 6.37 11.77
CA GLU A 43 -14.75 6.54 12.83
C GLU A 43 -13.46 5.77 12.53
N ILE A 44 -13.58 4.53 12.02
CA ILE A 44 -12.45 3.69 11.63
C ILE A 44 -11.79 4.27 10.38
N MET A 45 -12.58 4.76 9.43
CA MET A 45 -12.10 5.48 8.26
C MET A 45 -11.27 6.70 8.68
N SER A 46 -11.79 7.50 9.61
CA SER A 46 -11.11 8.70 10.14
C SER A 46 -9.80 8.35 10.85
N LEU A 47 -9.78 7.28 11.66
CA LEU A 47 -8.57 6.80 12.31
C LEU A 47 -7.51 6.40 11.28
N HIS A 48 -7.89 5.58 10.30
CA HIS A 48 -6.98 5.14 9.25
C HIS A 48 -6.43 6.34 8.45
N ASN A 49 -7.27 7.35 8.19
CA ASN A 49 -6.84 8.58 7.52
C ASN A 49 -5.82 9.37 8.32
N ARG A 50 -6.05 9.54 9.64
CA ARG A 50 -5.09 10.21 10.54
C ARG A 50 -3.73 9.51 10.54
N GLN A 51 -3.72 8.18 10.57
CA GLN A 51 -2.48 7.40 10.54
C GLN A 51 -1.73 7.58 9.21
N ARG A 52 -2.44 7.59 8.08
CA ARG A 52 -1.83 7.88 6.77
C ARG A 52 -1.26 9.30 6.71
N GLN A 53 -1.96 10.27 7.27
CA GLN A 53 -1.54 11.68 7.28
C GLN A 53 -0.30 11.94 8.15
N GLN A 54 -0.05 11.09 9.15
CA GLN A 54 1.10 11.18 10.04
C GLN A 54 2.33 10.37 9.56
N ALA A 55 2.18 9.57 8.51
CA ALA A 55 3.24 8.73 7.98
C ALA A 55 3.98 9.43 6.83
N ASP A 56 5.29 9.23 6.74
CA ASP A 56 6.09 9.66 5.58
C ASP A 56 5.88 8.74 4.37
N ALA A 57 5.56 7.46 4.63
CA ALA A 57 5.37 6.44 3.62
C ALA A 57 4.34 5.38 4.02
N ILE A 58 3.68 4.79 3.01
CA ILE A 58 2.85 3.59 3.15
C ILE A 58 3.51 2.46 2.37
N MET A 59 3.73 1.33 3.05
CA MET A 59 4.31 0.13 2.45
C MET A 59 3.28 -0.99 2.33
N VAL A 60 3.22 -1.63 1.16
CA VAL A 60 2.41 -2.83 0.92
C VAL A 60 3.20 -3.87 0.11
N GLY A 61 2.75 -5.12 0.14
CA GLY A 61 3.21 -6.14 -0.81
C GLY A 61 2.44 -6.09 -2.14
N LEU A 62 3.04 -6.65 -3.19
CA LEU A 62 2.48 -6.78 -4.55
C LEU A 62 1.00 -7.17 -4.59
N ASN A 63 0.57 -8.14 -3.78
CA ASN A 63 -0.82 -8.64 -3.80
C ASN A 63 -1.86 -7.56 -3.46
N CYS A 64 -1.50 -6.52 -2.71
CA CYS A 64 -2.40 -5.38 -2.47
C CYS A 64 -2.69 -4.62 -3.77
N ILE A 65 -1.74 -4.58 -4.70
CA ILE A 65 -1.93 -3.97 -6.01
C ILE A 65 -2.67 -4.93 -6.95
N LEU A 66 -2.27 -6.20 -7.02
CA LEU A 66 -2.89 -7.17 -7.93
C LEU A 66 -4.35 -7.50 -7.59
N LEU A 67 -4.74 -7.43 -6.32
CA LEU A 67 -6.09 -7.77 -5.88
C LEU A 67 -6.99 -6.55 -5.72
N ASP A 68 -6.46 -5.43 -5.23
CA ASP A 68 -7.28 -4.27 -4.88
C ASP A 68 -6.97 -3.00 -5.71
N ASP A 69 -5.95 -3.02 -6.58
CA ASP A 69 -5.53 -1.88 -7.42
C ASP A 69 -5.47 -0.57 -6.63
N SER A 70 -4.79 -0.64 -5.48
CA SER A 70 -4.83 0.40 -4.44
C SER A 70 -4.07 1.66 -4.84
N ARG A 71 -4.71 2.83 -4.66
CA ARG A 71 -4.07 4.16 -4.82
C ARG A 71 -3.09 4.53 -3.70
N LEU A 72 -3.31 3.98 -2.51
CA LEU A 72 -2.55 4.26 -1.27
C LEU A 72 -2.46 5.76 -0.89
N THR A 73 -3.52 6.52 -1.15
CA THR A 73 -3.67 7.94 -0.79
C THR A 73 -4.45 8.13 0.51
N LEU A 74 -4.59 9.35 1.01
CA LEU A 74 -5.68 9.66 1.94
C LEU A 74 -7.02 9.23 1.31
N ARG A 75 -7.92 8.67 2.12
CA ARG A 75 -9.24 8.19 1.68
C ARG A 75 -10.28 9.30 1.70
N GLN A 76 -10.11 10.31 2.54
CA GLN A 76 -11.00 11.47 2.68
C GLN A 76 -10.19 12.73 2.96
N GLY A 77 -10.76 13.90 2.65
CA GLY A 77 -10.14 15.20 2.95
C GLY A 77 -8.91 15.54 2.10
N GLU A 78 -8.34 16.69 2.40
CA GLU A 78 -7.13 17.21 1.75
C GLU A 78 -5.91 17.02 2.66
N GLY A 79 -4.73 16.91 2.07
CA GLY A 79 -3.48 16.80 2.81
C GLY A 79 -2.35 16.17 2.00
N HIS A 80 -1.21 16.00 2.66
CA HIS A 80 -0.06 15.30 2.09
C HIS A 80 -0.38 13.81 1.93
N ASN A 81 -0.20 13.30 0.71
CA ASN A 81 -0.21 11.86 0.49
C ASN A 81 1.20 11.30 0.73
N PRO A 82 1.34 10.27 1.57
CA PRO A 82 2.63 9.65 1.87
C PRO A 82 3.23 8.98 0.63
N THR A 83 4.56 8.84 0.63
CA THR A 83 5.27 8.08 -0.41
C THR A 83 4.76 6.63 -0.42
N ARG A 84 4.51 6.08 -1.60
CA ARG A 84 3.98 4.73 -1.77
C ARG A 84 5.12 3.76 -2.00
N ILE A 85 5.22 2.71 -1.22
CA ILE A 85 6.26 1.68 -1.36
C ILE A 85 5.58 0.34 -1.63
N VAL A 86 5.87 -0.27 -2.77
CA VAL A 86 5.38 -1.61 -3.12
C VAL A 86 6.56 -2.58 -3.10
N LEU A 87 6.45 -3.62 -2.28
CA LEU A 87 7.39 -4.73 -2.28
C LEU A 87 6.97 -5.72 -3.38
N ASP A 88 7.73 -5.76 -4.45
CA ASP A 88 7.44 -6.52 -5.67
C ASP A 88 8.74 -7.08 -6.25
N GLY A 89 9.15 -8.25 -5.75
CA GLY A 89 10.48 -8.79 -6.02
C GLY A 89 10.80 -9.00 -7.51
N LEU A 90 9.78 -9.25 -8.35
CA LEU A 90 9.93 -9.63 -9.75
C LEU A 90 9.37 -8.60 -10.74
N ALA A 91 9.08 -7.38 -10.27
CA ALA A 91 8.53 -6.29 -11.08
C ALA A 91 7.23 -6.71 -11.80
N GLU A 92 6.30 -7.33 -11.07
CA GLU A 92 5.01 -7.82 -11.57
C GLU A 92 3.87 -6.80 -11.48
N THR A 93 4.10 -5.67 -10.81
CA THR A 93 3.13 -4.57 -10.72
C THR A 93 2.82 -4.05 -12.13
N PRO A 94 1.54 -4.03 -12.56
CA PRO A 94 1.19 -3.53 -13.89
C PRO A 94 1.56 -2.05 -14.05
N PRO A 95 2.19 -1.61 -15.17
CA PRO A 95 2.53 -0.20 -15.39
C PRO A 95 1.33 0.77 -15.35
N GLY A 96 0.13 0.25 -15.63
CA GLY A 96 -1.13 1.00 -15.54
C GLY A 96 -1.81 0.96 -14.16
N ALA A 97 -1.17 0.39 -13.14
CA ALA A 97 -1.76 0.30 -11.80
C ALA A 97 -2.02 1.68 -11.20
N ARG A 98 -3.12 1.84 -10.45
CA ARG A 98 -3.51 3.13 -9.85
C ARG A 98 -2.51 3.67 -8.84
N VAL A 99 -1.63 2.81 -8.32
CA VAL A 99 -0.52 3.20 -7.44
C VAL A 99 0.52 4.08 -8.14
N PHE A 100 0.49 4.21 -9.48
CA PHE A 100 1.34 5.15 -10.22
C PHE A 100 0.66 6.48 -10.55
N GLY A 101 -0.54 6.73 -10.00
CA GLY A 101 -1.23 8.00 -10.18
C GLY A 101 -0.42 9.21 -9.67
N PRO A 102 -0.78 10.43 -10.07
CA PRO A 102 0.02 11.63 -9.78
C PRO A 102 -0.02 12.08 -8.30
N GLU A 103 -0.79 11.42 -7.44
CA GLU A 103 -1.11 11.90 -6.09
C GLU A 103 0.06 11.84 -5.11
N ALA A 104 1.05 10.97 -5.35
CA ALA A 104 2.25 10.81 -4.52
C ALA A 104 3.41 10.13 -5.29
N PRO A 105 4.67 10.24 -4.87
CA PRO A 105 5.75 9.41 -5.40
C PRO A 105 5.53 7.92 -5.09
N THR A 106 6.00 7.05 -5.98
CA THR A 106 5.94 5.59 -5.81
C THR A 106 7.31 4.96 -5.98
N ILE A 107 7.68 4.09 -5.05
CA ILE A 107 8.90 3.28 -5.06
C ILE A 107 8.48 1.81 -5.20
N ILE A 108 8.97 1.15 -6.24
CA ILE A 108 8.86 -0.31 -6.38
C ILE A 108 10.18 -0.93 -5.91
N ALA A 109 10.13 -1.70 -4.83
CA ALA A 109 11.30 -2.40 -4.31
C ALA A 109 11.35 -3.82 -4.91
N VAL A 110 12.32 -4.01 -5.80
CA VAL A 110 12.55 -5.28 -6.54
C VAL A 110 13.79 -6.00 -6.01
N THR A 111 13.92 -7.30 -6.31
CA THR A 111 15.18 -8.03 -6.10
C THR A 111 16.05 -7.96 -7.36
N ARG A 112 17.26 -8.52 -7.28
CA ARG A 112 18.15 -8.67 -8.45
C ARG A 112 17.61 -9.67 -9.48
N ASP A 113 16.61 -10.47 -9.11
CA ASP A 113 16.02 -11.49 -9.98
C ASP A 113 14.90 -10.91 -10.86
N ALA A 114 14.52 -9.64 -10.65
CA ALA A 114 13.54 -8.97 -11.49
C ALA A 114 14.05 -8.87 -12.94
N PRO A 115 13.28 -9.35 -13.94
CA PRO A 115 13.66 -9.20 -15.34
C PRO A 115 13.84 -7.73 -15.71
N LEU A 116 14.99 -7.38 -16.30
CA LEU A 116 15.34 -5.98 -16.63
C LEU A 116 14.30 -5.32 -17.54
N ASN A 117 13.69 -6.08 -18.45
CA ASN A 117 12.63 -5.58 -19.32
C ASN A 117 11.35 -5.19 -18.56
N ARG A 118 11.07 -5.80 -17.40
CA ARG A 118 9.96 -5.40 -16.54
C ARG A 118 10.30 -4.16 -15.71
N VAL A 119 11.52 -4.08 -15.20
CA VAL A 119 12.01 -2.89 -14.48
C VAL A 119 11.98 -1.66 -15.40
N ALA A 120 12.37 -1.82 -16.67
CA ALA A 120 12.34 -0.76 -17.68
C ALA A 120 10.93 -0.41 -18.20
N ALA A 121 9.89 -1.13 -17.77
CA ALA A 121 8.50 -0.86 -18.17
C ALA A 121 7.79 0.18 -17.27
N PHE A 122 8.43 0.56 -16.16
CA PHE A 122 8.02 1.67 -15.29
C PHE A 122 8.70 2.97 -15.72
#